data_AF-A0A935HFC0-F1
#
_entry.id   AF-A0A935HFC0-F1
#
_cell.length_a   1.000
_cell.length_b   1.000
_cell.length_c   1.000
_cell.angle_alpha   90.00
_cell.angle_beta   90.00
_cell.angle_gamma   90.00
#
_symmetry.space_group_name_H-M   'P 1'
#
loop_
_entity.id
_entity.type
_entity.pdbx_description
1 polymer ?
#
loop_
_entity_poly.entity_id
_entity_poly.type
_entity_poly.pdbx_seq_one_letter_code
_entity_poly.pdbx_strand_id
1 'polypeptide(L)'
;MRRNKTDAADCLALLEAARATDMKPVPIKTEQQQVIQMLHRSRQQWQQTRTARINLARGALREFGIAIPEGSQRGQSAMRDVLGHEALDQRIRDLIGALLEEIPALEQRIVETDRALAEMARTTR
;
A
#
# COMPACT_ATOMS: atom_id res chain seq x y z
N MET A 1 -13.44 9.69 -12.19
CA MET A 1 -12.06 9.81 -12.71
C MET A 1 -12.07 9.55 -14.20
N ARG A 2 -11.91 10.58 -15.04
CA ARG A 2 -11.84 10.41 -16.51
C ARG A 2 -10.41 10.03 -16.88
N ARG A 3 -10.23 8.83 -17.44
CA ARG A 3 -8.97 8.35 -18.02
C ARG A 3 -8.66 9.20 -19.25
N ASN A 4 -7.83 10.22 -19.07
CA ASN A 4 -7.39 11.16 -20.12
C ASN A 4 -6.33 10.52 -21.04
N LYS A 5 -6.56 9.28 -21.47
CA LYS A 5 -5.69 8.55 -22.39
C LYS A 5 -6.50 8.20 -23.62
N THR A 6 -6.34 8.99 -24.67
CA THR A 6 -6.86 8.72 -26.02
C THR A 6 -5.66 8.49 -26.92
N ASP A 7 -5.74 7.50 -27.82
CA ASP A 7 -4.62 7.14 -28.70
C ASP A 7 -4.18 8.32 -29.59
N ALA A 8 -5.10 9.23 -29.92
CA ALA A 8 -4.79 10.46 -30.64
C ALA A 8 -3.90 11.42 -29.82
N ALA A 9 -4.15 11.56 -28.52
CA ALA A 9 -3.33 12.38 -27.64
C ALA A 9 -1.94 11.75 -27.41
N ASP A 10 -1.88 10.42 -27.29
CA ASP A 10 -0.61 9.69 -27.18
C ASP A 10 0.21 9.81 -28.48
N CYS A 11 -0.43 9.74 -29.66
CA CYS A 11 0.23 9.87 -30.95
C CYS A 11 0.75 11.30 -31.19
N LEU A 12 -0.03 12.32 -30.82
CA LEU A 12 0.40 13.72 -30.84
C LEU A 12 1.58 13.96 -29.88
N ALA A 13 1.54 13.42 -28.67
CA ALA A 13 2.63 13.53 -27.72
C ALA A 13 3.93 12.87 -28.24
N LEU A 14 3.82 11.71 -28.90
CA LEU A 14 4.96 11.04 -29.54
C LEU A 14 5.51 11.85 -30.72
N LEU A 15 4.65 12.41 -31.57
CA LEU A 15 5.06 13.26 -32.69
C LEU A 15 5.73 14.55 -32.21
N GLU A 16 5.22 15.16 -31.15
CA GLU A 16 5.80 16.37 -30.55
C GLU A 16 7.14 16.07 -29.88
N ALA A 17 7.23 14.95 -29.14
CA ALA A 17 8.47 14.45 -28.55
C ALA A 17 9.54 14.16 -29.61
N ALA A 18 9.15 13.62 -30.77
CA ALA A 18 10.07 13.36 -31.88
C ALA A 18 10.55 14.65 -32.56
N ARG A 19 9.80 15.76 -32.44
CA ARG A 19 10.13 17.08 -33.02
C ARG A 19 10.85 18.02 -32.05
N ALA A 20 10.78 17.74 -30.75
CA ALA A 20 11.42 18.55 -29.72
C ALA A 20 12.95 18.34 -29.70
N THR A 21 13.68 19.26 -30.31
CA THR A 21 15.15 19.25 -30.41
C THR A 21 15.88 19.41 -29.06
N ASP A 22 15.18 19.90 -28.03
CA ASP A 22 15.66 20.12 -26.66
C ASP A 22 15.19 19.05 -25.67
N MET A 23 14.47 18.02 -26.14
CA MET A 23 13.99 16.94 -25.29
C MET A 23 15.17 16.09 -24.80
N LYS A 24 15.49 16.20 -23.51
CA LYS A 24 16.54 15.40 -22.88
C LYS A 24 16.11 13.93 -22.86
N PRO A 25 16.94 13.00 -23.38
CA PRO A 25 16.66 11.57 -23.27
C PRO A 25 16.46 11.18 -21.80
N VAL A 26 15.43 10.39 -21.51
CA VAL A 26 15.28 9.79 -20.17
C VAL A 26 16.40 8.76 -20.03
N PRO A 27 17.30 8.89 -19.04
CA PRO A 27 18.37 7.94 -18.86
C PRO A 27 17.80 6.55 -18.57
N ILE A 28 18.38 5.54 -19.21
CA ILE A 28 18.07 4.13 -18.88
C ILE A 28 18.49 3.92 -17.43
N LYS A 29 17.55 3.50 -16.59
CA LYS A 29 17.81 3.25 -15.17
C LYS A 29 18.87 2.17 -15.03
N THR A 30 19.87 2.43 -14.19
CA THR A 30 20.81 1.40 -13.76
C THR A 30 20.05 0.29 -13.02
N GLU A 31 20.61 -0.92 -13.01
CA GLU A 31 20.02 -2.04 -12.25
C GLU A 31 19.75 -1.66 -10.79
N GLN A 32 20.70 -0.96 -10.15
CA GLN A 32 20.54 -0.43 -8.78
C GLN A 32 19.34 0.53 -8.65
N GLN A 33 19.16 1.46 -9.60
CA GLN A 33 18.01 2.37 -9.60
C GLN A 33 16.68 1.62 -9.79
N GLN A 34 16.68 0.54 -10.59
CA GLN A 34 15.49 -0.31 -10.77
C GLN A 34 15.15 -1.08 -9.49
N VAL A 35 16.15 -1.63 -8.80
CA VAL A 35 15.99 -2.31 -7.50
C VAL A 35 15.41 -1.37 -6.45
N ILE A 36 16.00 -0.18 -6.28
CA ILE A 36 15.49 0.85 -5.34
C ILE A 36 14.03 1.19 -5.64
N GLN A 37 13.70 1.39 -6.92
CA GLN A 37 12.33 1.68 -7.31
C GLN A 37 11.36 0.54 -6.98
N MET A 38 11.77 -0.71 -7.19
CA MET A 38 10.95 -1.88 -6.88
C MET A 38 10.70 -1.99 -5.37
N LEU A 39 11.75 -1.83 -4.56
CA LEU A 39 11.64 -1.84 -3.09
C LEU A 39 10.67 -0.76 -2.59
N HIS A 40 10.79 0.48 -3.10
CA HIS A 40 9.85 1.54 -2.74
C HIS A 40 8.40 1.21 -3.12
N ARG A 41 8.17 0.67 -4.32
CA ARG A 41 6.82 0.28 -4.78
C ARG A 41 6.23 -0.83 -3.92
N SER A 42 7.01 -1.89 -3.65
CA SER A 42 6.57 -3.01 -2.80
C SER A 42 6.20 -2.52 -1.40
N ARG A 43 7.05 -1.67 -0.80
CA ARG A 43 6.77 -1.04 0.50
C ARG A 43 5.45 -0.26 0.49
N GLN A 44 5.24 0.59 -0.51
CA GLN A 44 4.00 1.37 -0.64
C GLN A 44 2.78 0.45 -0.79
N GLN A 45 2.89 -0.60 -1.59
CA GLN A 45 1.82 -1.58 -1.77
C GLN A 45 1.46 -2.28 -0.46
N TRP A 46 2.43 -2.70 0.35
CA TRP A 46 2.15 -3.32 1.65
C TRP A 46 1.56 -2.33 2.64
N GLN A 47 1.98 -1.06 2.64
CA GLN A 47 1.38 -0.01 3.49
C GLN A 47 -0.10 0.22 3.15
N GLN A 48 -0.41 0.28 1.86
CA GLN A 48 -1.78 0.41 1.37
C GLN A 48 -2.61 -0.82 1.73
N THR A 49 -2.06 -2.02 1.51
CA THR A 49 -2.74 -3.28 1.85
C THR A 49 -3.03 -3.37 3.34
N ARG A 50 -2.05 -3.07 4.21
CA ARG A 50 -2.23 -3.04 5.67
C ARG A 50 -3.36 -2.10 6.06
N THR A 51 -3.37 -0.90 5.49
CA THR A 51 -4.40 0.12 5.77
C THR A 51 -5.77 -0.35 5.31
N ALA A 52 -5.85 -0.99 4.13
CA ALA A 52 -7.09 -1.56 3.60
C ALA A 52 -7.64 -2.68 4.50
N ARG A 53 -6.79 -3.57 5.04
CA ARG A 53 -7.19 -4.62 5.99
C ARG A 53 -7.79 -4.05 7.26
N ILE A 54 -7.11 -3.06 7.85
CA ILE A 54 -7.60 -2.36 9.05
C ILE A 54 -8.93 -1.66 8.76
N ASN A 55 -9.06 -0.99 7.62
CA ASN A 55 -10.30 -0.29 7.27
C ASN A 55 -11.45 -1.24 6.96
N LEU A 56 -11.18 -2.39 6.34
CA LEU A 56 -12.18 -3.42 6.10
C LEU A 56 -12.71 -3.99 7.43
N ALA A 57 -11.81 -4.37 8.34
CA ALA A 57 -12.18 -4.85 9.66
C ALA A 57 -12.97 -3.79 10.46
N ARG A 58 -12.52 -2.52 10.44
CA ARG A 58 -13.23 -1.40 11.07
C ARG A 58 -14.62 -1.20 10.49
N GLY A 59 -14.75 -1.24 9.17
CA GLY A 59 -16.02 -1.08 8.46
C GLY A 59 -17.00 -2.19 8.83
N ALA A 60 -16.53 -3.45 8.80
CA ALA A 60 -17.34 -4.61 9.19
C ALA A 60 -17.88 -4.47 10.62
N LEU A 61 -17.03 -4.12 11.59
CA LEU A 61 -17.46 -3.92 12.99
C LEU A 61 -18.48 -2.78 13.15
N ARG A 62 -18.35 -1.72 12.33
CA ARG A 62 -19.27 -0.59 12.35
C ARG A 62 -20.69 -0.97 11.91
N GLU A 63 -20.85 -1.92 10.98
CA GLU A 63 -22.16 -2.45 10.57
C GLU A 63 -22.91 -3.13 11.72
N PHE A 64 -22.18 -3.64 12.73
CA PHE A 64 -22.74 -4.23 13.96
C PHE A 64 -22.82 -3.23 15.12
N GLY A 65 -22.65 -1.93 14.85
CA GLY A 65 -22.71 -0.88 15.87
C GLY A 65 -21.45 -0.77 16.75
N ILE A 66 -20.39 -1.52 16.44
CA ILE A 66 -19.16 -1.55 17.23
C ILE A 66 -18.20 -0.49 16.69
N ALA A 67 -18.06 0.61 17.43
CA ALA A 67 -17.14 1.69 17.08
C ALA A 67 -15.70 1.36 17.51
N ILE A 68 -14.76 1.40 16.56
CA ILE A 68 -13.34 1.17 16.80
C ILE A 68 -12.55 2.48 16.67
N PRO A 69 -11.63 2.80 17.59
CA PRO A 69 -10.83 4.01 17.54
C PRO A 69 -9.96 4.09 16.28
N GLU A 70 -9.62 5.33 15.93
CA GLU A 70 -8.64 5.62 14.88
C GLU A 70 -7.21 5.25 15.33
N GLY A 71 -6.34 5.09 14.32
CA GLY A 71 -4.95 4.68 14.50
C GLY A 71 -4.75 3.17 14.32
N SER A 72 -3.61 2.80 13.72
CA SER A 72 -3.30 1.41 13.37
C SER A 72 -3.24 0.52 14.60
N GLN A 73 -2.38 0.84 15.56
CA GLN A 73 -2.15 0.00 16.74
C GLN A 73 -3.37 -0.05 17.66
N ARG A 74 -3.90 1.11 18.05
CA ARG A 74 -5.09 1.21 18.92
C ARG A 74 -6.30 0.54 18.28
N GLY A 75 -6.53 0.76 16.98
CA GLY A 75 -7.60 0.13 16.24
C GLY A 75 -7.46 -1.40 16.22
N GLN A 76 -6.27 -1.92 15.91
CA GLN A 76 -6.02 -3.36 15.90
C GLN A 76 -6.24 -4.01 17.27
N SER A 77 -5.77 -3.40 18.36
CA SER A 77 -6.00 -3.92 19.71
C SER A 77 -7.49 -3.95 20.04
N ALA A 78 -8.19 -2.83 19.83
CA ALA A 78 -9.63 -2.76 20.07
C ALA A 78 -10.43 -3.76 19.21
N MET A 79 -10.02 -4.00 17.96
CA MET A 79 -10.63 -5.02 17.10
C MET A 79 -10.49 -6.43 17.70
N ARG A 80 -9.33 -6.77 18.26
CA ARG A 80 -9.12 -8.08 18.93
C ARG A 80 -10.00 -8.21 20.16
N ASP A 81 -10.13 -7.16 20.95
CA ASP A 81 -10.92 -7.17 22.19
C ASP A 81 -12.41 -7.43 21.93
N VAL A 82 -12.94 -6.96 20.79
CA VAL A 82 -14.37 -7.10 20.45
C VAL A 82 -14.69 -8.38 19.66
N LEU A 83 -13.72 -9.23 19.31
CA LEU A 83 -13.99 -10.47 18.57
C LEU A 83 -14.94 -11.42 19.31
N GLY A 84 -15.00 -11.36 20.64
CA GLY A 84 -15.93 -12.14 21.46
C GLY A 84 -17.33 -11.56 21.57
N HIS A 85 -17.60 -10.39 21.00
CA HIS A 85 -18.83 -9.63 21.21
C HIS A 85 -20.07 -10.39 20.69
N GLU A 86 -21.13 -10.47 21.51
CA GLU A 86 -22.34 -11.24 21.22
C GLU A 86 -23.06 -10.86 19.92
N ALA A 87 -22.96 -9.58 19.53
CA ALA A 87 -23.52 -9.07 18.28
C ALA A 87 -22.83 -9.61 16.99
N LEU A 88 -21.67 -10.27 17.11
CA LEU A 88 -20.90 -10.77 15.97
C LEU A 88 -21.18 -12.25 15.73
N ASP A 89 -21.65 -12.58 14.52
CA ASP A 89 -21.69 -13.96 14.00
C ASP A 89 -20.27 -14.56 13.90
N GLN A 90 -20.15 -15.88 14.11
CA GLN A 90 -18.85 -16.56 14.09
C GLN A 90 -18.08 -16.34 12.79
N ARG A 91 -18.75 -16.30 11.64
CA ARG A 91 -18.09 -16.10 10.34
C ARG A 91 -17.46 -14.71 10.23
N ILE A 92 -18.08 -13.70 10.84
CA ILE A 92 -17.54 -12.34 10.88
C ILE A 92 -16.33 -12.27 11.81
N ARG A 93 -16.38 -12.98 12.94
CA ARG A 93 -15.24 -13.10 13.86
C ARG A 93 -14.04 -13.74 13.15
N ASP A 94 -14.26 -14.84 12.45
CA ASP A 94 -13.22 -15.56 11.70
C ASP A 94 -12.64 -14.67 10.59
N LEU A 95 -13.50 -13.97 9.84
CA LEU A 95 -13.06 -13.03 8.81
C LEU A 95 -12.18 -11.91 9.38
N ILE A 96 -12.62 -11.25 10.45
CA ILE A 96 -11.85 -10.17 11.07
C ILE A 96 -10.55 -10.72 11.66
N GLY A 97 -10.59 -11.90 12.28
CA GLY A 97 -9.40 -12.61 12.78
C GLY A 97 -8.36 -12.80 11.68
N ALA A 98 -8.76 -13.38 10.54
CA ALA A 98 -7.87 -13.58 9.39
C ALA A 98 -7.29 -12.26 8.85
N LEU A 99 -8.09 -11.19 8.77
CA LEU A 99 -7.60 -9.86 8.36
C LEU A 99 -6.55 -9.32 9.34
N LEU A 100 -6.73 -9.55 10.64
CA LEU A 100 -5.81 -9.11 11.69
C LEU A 100 -4.53 -9.94 11.73
N GLU A 101 -4.57 -11.22 11.35
CA GLU A 101 -3.41 -12.11 11.24
C GLU A 101 -2.48 -11.74 10.08
N GLU A 102 -3.02 -11.20 8.98
CA GLU A 102 -2.21 -10.73 7.85
C GLU A 102 -1.37 -9.49 8.17
N ILE A 103 -1.85 -8.63 9.09
CA ILE A 103 -1.26 -7.32 9.35
C ILE A 103 0.19 -7.39 9.85
N PRO A 104 0.55 -8.21 10.86
CA PRO A 104 1.93 -8.32 11.33
C PRO A 104 2.92 -8.69 10.23
N ALA A 105 2.54 -9.60 9.32
CA ALA A 105 3.40 -9.98 8.20
C ALA A 105 3.63 -8.81 7.22
N LEU A 106 2.60 -8.00 6.96
CA LEU A 106 2.74 -6.77 6.16
C LEU A 106 3.62 -5.74 6.87
N GLU A 107 3.44 -5.53 8.17
CA GLU A 107 4.25 -4.61 8.97
C GLU A 107 5.73 -5.03 8.99
N GLN A 108 6.01 -6.33 9.14
CA GLN A 108 7.36 -6.86 9.09
C GLN A 108 8.03 -6.59 7.73
N ARG A 109 7.36 -6.91 6.62
CA ARG A 109 7.89 -6.67 5.27
C ARG A 109 8.21 -5.19 5.02
N ILE A 110 7.38 -4.29 5.54
CA ILE A 110 7.61 -2.84 5.46
C ILE A 110 8.89 -2.47 6.21
N VAL A 111 9.06 -2.95 7.44
CA VAL A 111 10.25 -2.66 8.27
C VAL A 111 11.52 -3.20 7.62
N GLU A 112 11.49 -4.44 7.12
CA GLU A 112 12.63 -5.07 6.43
C GLU A 112 13.03 -4.27 5.20
N THR A 113 12.06 -3.80 4.41
CA THR A 113 12.35 -3.01 3.21
C THR A 113 12.80 -1.59 3.54
N ASP A 114 12.29 -0.99 4.62
CA ASP A 114 12.80 0.29 5.12
C ASP A 114 14.27 0.18 5.54
N ARG A 115 14.66 -0.92 6.16
CA ARG A 115 16.07 -1.19 6.51
C ARG A 115 16.94 -1.33 5.25
N ALA A 116 16.51 -2.16 4.30
CA ALA A 116 17.25 -2.35 3.04
C ALA A 116 17.44 -1.04 2.26
N LEU A 117 16.39 -0.21 2.18
CA LEU A 117 16.47 1.11 1.54
C LEU A 117 17.41 2.05 2.30
N ALA A 118 17.39 2.05 3.63
CA ALA A 118 18.28 2.87 4.45
C ALA A 118 19.75 2.45 4.33
N GLU A 119 20.03 1.15 4.17
CA GLU A 119 21.38 0.63 3.92
C GLU A 119 21.88 1.07 2.54
N MET A 120 21.09 0.88 1.48
CA MET A 120 21.44 1.31 0.13
C MET A 120 21.73 2.82 0.04
N ALA A 121 20.96 3.64 0.76
CA ALA A 121 21.17 5.08 0.82
C ALA A 121 22.51 5.48 1.48
N ARG A 122 23.03 4.66 2.40
CA ARG A 122 24.33 4.91 3.05
C ARG A 122 25.50 4.49 2.16
N THR A 123 25.36 3.41 1.39
CA THR A 123 26.41 2.90 0.49
C THR A 123 26.60 3.75 -0.76
N THR A 124 25.60 4.56 -1.14
CA THR A 124 25.63 5.43 -2.32
C THR A 124 26.20 6.83 -2.01
N ARG A 125 26.76 7.05 -0.81
CA ARG A 125 27.33 8.33 -0.36
C ARG A 125 28.85 8.27 -0.30
#